data_AF-A0A165TYA2-F1
#
_entry.id   AF-A0A165TYA2-F1
#
_cell.length_a   1.000
_cell.length_b   1.000
_cell.length_c   1.000
_cell.angle_alpha   90.00
_cell.angle_beta   90.00
_cell.angle_gamma   90.00
#
_symmetry.space_group_name_H-M   'P 1'
#
loop_
_entity.id
_entity.type
_entity.pdbx_description
1 polymer ?
#
loop_
_entity_poly.entity_id
_entity_poly.type
_entity_poly.pdbx_seq_one_letter_code
_entity_poly.pdbx_strand_id
1 'polypeptide(L)'
;MHSRALLCITVFVFCLIAPSLAVSSRARIARDRLRKYAAHPDYGVPLHDVEAVARKRALEPRQDANATNPHDLVALLIEDNQDIWQQLLHNPFVEAMKTAGPSNSTVLDGYKWYEIQDYWYCIRLLAFDAERSYSAQSLAELNSSLSDVASDGAYAFESIQVTTSPPPAGLGLNESVVLNAPASAALNQYTDFQFVAAKDYNWVVSLAAQIPCIQSYYYIAQELANMSSFTDTLWYEQWVLPNLDYSYLEPQIDFFIANYDYWKEYYEDITLIFRKATLSEYNLWQTAFQPGNLST
;
A
#
# COMPACT_ATOMS: atom_id res chain seq x y z
N MET A 1 -34.75 27.89 -50.20
CA MET A 1 -33.53 27.04 -50.19
C MET A 1 -32.65 27.51 -49.05
N HIS A 2 -32.67 26.90 -47.87
CA HIS A 2 -31.58 26.99 -46.87
C HIS A 2 -31.67 25.70 -46.01
N SER A 3 -30.78 24.76 -46.29
CA SER A 3 -30.70 23.46 -45.63
C SER A 3 -29.86 23.61 -44.37
N ARG A 4 -30.40 23.24 -43.21
CA ARG A 4 -29.65 23.16 -41.95
C ARG A 4 -29.08 21.74 -41.82
N ALA A 5 -27.77 21.62 -41.87
CA ALA A 5 -27.06 20.39 -41.55
C ALA A 5 -27.01 20.22 -40.02
N LEU A 6 -27.62 19.16 -39.50
CA LEU A 6 -27.38 18.67 -38.15
C LEU A 6 -26.04 17.94 -38.14
N LEU A 7 -25.09 18.44 -37.36
CA LEU A 7 -23.84 17.77 -37.06
C LEU A 7 -24.06 16.86 -35.84
N CYS A 8 -24.27 15.57 -36.07
CA CYS A 8 -24.21 14.56 -35.02
C CYS A 8 -22.74 14.38 -34.59
N ILE A 9 -22.39 14.89 -33.41
CA ILE A 9 -21.12 14.58 -32.76
C ILE A 9 -21.34 13.28 -32.00
N THR A 10 -20.93 12.17 -32.60
CA THR A 10 -20.85 10.87 -31.93
C THR A 10 -19.68 10.92 -30.95
N VAL A 11 -19.97 11.05 -29.66
CA VAL A 11 -18.98 10.89 -28.59
C VAL A 11 -18.64 9.40 -28.52
N PHE A 12 -17.48 9.03 -29.08
CA PHE A 12 -16.87 7.74 -28.81
C PHE A 12 -16.32 7.76 -27.38
N VAL A 13 -17.09 7.18 -26.46
CA VAL A 13 -16.55 6.76 -25.16
C VAL A 13 -15.61 5.60 -25.45
N PHE A 14 -14.31 5.88 -25.51
CA PHE A 14 -13.30 4.84 -25.39
C PHE A 14 -13.44 4.26 -23.98
N CYS A 15 -14.09 3.09 -23.86
CA CYS A 15 -13.78 2.18 -22.76
C CYS A 15 -12.33 1.75 -22.95
N LEU A 16 -11.42 2.53 -22.36
CA LEU A 16 -10.09 2.06 -22.02
C LEU A 16 -10.32 0.87 -21.08
N ILE A 17 -10.10 -0.33 -21.60
CA ILE A 17 -9.85 -1.50 -20.76
C ILE A 17 -8.66 -1.10 -19.89
N ALA A 18 -8.91 -0.90 -18.60
CA ALA A 18 -7.91 -0.44 -17.66
C ALA A 18 -6.68 -1.35 -17.73
N PRO A 19 -5.45 -0.79 -17.70
CA PRO A 19 -4.24 -1.60 -17.60
C PRO A 19 -4.38 -2.49 -16.37
N SER A 20 -3.89 -3.73 -16.46
CA SER A 20 -3.94 -4.69 -15.36
C SER A 20 -3.60 -4.01 -14.04
N LEU A 21 -4.55 -3.99 -13.10
CA LEU A 21 -4.36 -3.67 -11.69
C LEU A 21 -3.51 -4.77 -11.03
N ALA A 22 -2.34 -5.09 -11.60
CA ALA A 22 -1.53 -6.24 -11.19
C ALA A 22 -0.90 -6.06 -9.81
N VAL A 23 -0.95 -4.84 -9.27
CA VAL A 23 -0.41 -4.42 -7.97
C VAL A 23 -1.46 -3.52 -7.28
N SER A 24 -1.56 -3.47 -5.96
CA SER A 24 -2.42 -2.48 -5.28
C SER A 24 -1.86 -1.05 -5.39
N SER A 25 -2.72 -0.03 -5.30
CA SER A 25 -2.31 1.38 -5.33
C SER A 25 -1.33 1.70 -4.20
N ARG A 26 -1.59 1.20 -2.99
CA ARG A 26 -0.73 1.37 -1.81
C ARG A 26 0.69 0.81 -2.03
N ALA A 27 0.81 -0.40 -2.59
CA ALA A 27 2.11 -0.99 -2.90
C ALA A 27 2.87 -0.19 -3.98
N ARG A 28 2.17 0.35 -4.99
CA ARG A 28 2.79 1.24 -5.98
C ARG A 28 3.29 2.55 -5.36
N ILE A 29 2.50 3.23 -4.53
CA ILE A 29 2.91 4.46 -3.81
C ILE A 29 4.23 4.23 -3.09
N ALA A 30 4.26 3.19 -2.25
CA ALA A 30 5.38 2.96 -1.37
C ALA A 30 6.65 2.54 -2.15
N ARG A 31 6.49 1.74 -3.21
CA ARG A 31 7.59 1.42 -4.14
C ARG A 31 8.16 2.66 -4.83
N ASP A 32 7.30 3.55 -5.33
CA ASP A 32 7.74 4.74 -6.06
C ASP A 32 8.46 5.72 -5.13
N ARG A 33 8.00 5.84 -3.86
CA ARG A 33 8.70 6.59 -2.81
C ARG A 33 10.10 6.03 -2.53
N LEU A 34 10.27 4.71 -2.41
CA LEU A 34 11.58 4.08 -2.21
C LEU A 34 12.57 4.39 -3.35
N ARG A 35 12.11 4.26 -4.60
CA ARG A 35 12.93 4.57 -5.79
C ARG A 35 13.38 6.03 -5.83
N LYS A 36 12.53 6.94 -5.37
CA LYS A 36 12.87 8.36 -5.29
C LYS A 36 13.99 8.64 -4.28
N TYR A 37 13.95 8.02 -3.10
CA TYR A 37 15.05 8.13 -2.13
C TYR A 37 16.34 7.54 -2.68
N ALA A 38 16.30 6.40 -3.37
CA ALA A 38 17.46 5.81 -4.03
C ALA A 38 18.09 6.70 -5.12
N ALA A 39 17.30 7.59 -5.72
CA ALA A 39 17.74 8.50 -6.76
C ALA A 39 18.19 9.87 -6.22
N HIS A 40 18.05 10.13 -4.92
CA HIS A 40 18.39 11.42 -4.32
C HIS A 40 19.88 11.49 -3.98
N PRO A 41 20.60 12.57 -4.32
CA PRO A 41 22.05 12.67 -4.08
C PRO A 41 22.42 12.70 -2.59
N ASP A 42 21.51 13.16 -1.74
CA ASP A 42 21.75 13.30 -0.28
C ASP A 42 21.20 12.14 0.56
N TYR A 43 20.50 11.17 -0.05
CA TYR A 43 19.87 10.07 0.69
C TYR A 43 20.23 8.71 0.10
N GLY A 44 20.64 7.82 0.98
CA GLY A 44 20.99 6.45 0.65
C GLY A 44 22.20 6.31 -0.28
N VAL A 45 22.40 5.10 -0.79
CA VAL A 45 23.41 4.80 -1.81
C VAL A 45 22.91 5.14 -3.22
N PRO A 46 23.80 5.48 -4.16
CA PRO A 46 23.43 5.74 -5.55
C PRO A 46 22.59 4.63 -6.19
N LEU A 47 21.68 5.01 -7.10
CA LEU A 47 20.80 4.07 -7.80
C LEU A 47 21.53 2.87 -8.44
N HIS A 48 22.73 3.07 -8.98
CA HIS A 48 23.50 1.98 -9.60
C HIS A 48 23.94 0.89 -8.61
N ASP A 49 24.09 1.22 -7.32
CA ASP A 49 24.39 0.28 -6.25
C ASP A 49 23.14 -0.54 -5.88
N VAL A 50 21.97 0.10 -5.82
CA VAL A 50 20.69 -0.60 -5.66
C VAL A 50 20.45 -1.57 -6.81
N GLU A 51 20.70 -1.15 -8.04
CA GLU A 51 20.60 -2.02 -9.22
C GLU A 51 21.64 -3.16 -9.20
N ALA A 52 22.83 -2.92 -8.63
CA ALA A 52 23.84 -3.97 -8.47
C ALA A 52 23.38 -5.06 -7.49
N VAL A 53 22.73 -4.67 -6.38
CA VAL A 53 22.08 -5.60 -5.46
C VAL A 53 20.97 -6.40 -6.16
N ALA A 54 20.09 -5.72 -6.90
CA ALA A 54 19.00 -6.36 -7.64
C ALA A 54 19.54 -7.40 -8.64
N ARG A 55 20.56 -7.05 -9.43
CA ARG A 55 21.22 -7.97 -10.36
C ARG A 55 21.82 -9.18 -9.65
N LYS A 56 22.49 -8.97 -8.50
CA LYS A 56 23.07 -10.06 -7.71
C LYS A 56 21.99 -11.01 -7.20
N ARG A 57 20.92 -10.48 -6.60
CA ARG A 57 19.79 -11.27 -6.08
C ARG A 57 19.04 -12.03 -7.18
N ALA A 58 18.91 -11.47 -8.37
CA ALA A 58 18.29 -12.14 -9.51
C ALA A 58 19.09 -13.37 -10.00
N LEU A 59 20.40 -13.44 -9.70
CA LEU A 59 21.28 -14.56 -10.06
C LEU A 59 21.37 -15.62 -8.95
N GLU A 60 21.02 -15.26 -7.71
CA GLU A 60 21.02 -16.16 -6.58
C GLU A 60 19.65 -16.84 -6.48
N PRO A 61 19.58 -18.17 -6.29
CA PRO A 61 18.32 -18.79 -5.88
C PRO A 61 17.81 -18.06 -4.64
N ARG A 62 16.50 -17.78 -4.59
CA ARG A 62 15.88 -17.22 -3.37
C ARG A 62 16.33 -18.09 -2.20
N GLN A 63 17.10 -17.51 -1.29
CA GLN A 63 17.81 -18.27 -0.26
C GLN A 63 16.84 -19.16 0.52
N ASP A 64 17.27 -20.40 0.78
CA ASP A 64 16.57 -21.33 1.66
C ASP A 64 16.36 -20.71 3.06
N ALA A 65 15.21 -21.00 3.66
CA ALA A 65 14.64 -20.40 4.87
C ALA A 65 15.48 -20.49 6.17
N ASN A 66 16.73 -20.95 6.14
CA ASN A 66 17.50 -21.30 7.34
C ASN A 66 18.62 -20.31 7.71
N ALA A 67 18.89 -19.29 6.91
CA ALA A 67 19.81 -18.21 7.30
C ALA A 67 19.36 -16.87 6.71
N THR A 68 18.82 -16.00 7.57
CA THR A 68 18.46 -14.63 7.20
C THR A 68 19.72 -13.87 6.80
N ASN A 69 19.71 -13.29 5.59
CA ASN A 69 20.78 -12.41 5.14
C ASN A 69 20.89 -11.24 6.13
N PRO A 70 22.04 -11.03 6.80
CA PRO A 70 22.18 -9.96 7.79
C PRO A 70 22.11 -8.56 7.18
N HIS A 71 22.13 -8.43 5.85
CA HIS A 71 21.93 -7.16 5.14
C HIS A 71 20.48 -6.97 4.68
N ASP A 72 19.62 -7.98 4.82
CA ASP A 72 18.21 -7.87 4.48
C ASP A 72 17.41 -7.36 5.70
N LEU A 73 17.30 -6.03 5.81
CA LEU A 73 16.55 -5.40 6.89
C LEU A 73 15.11 -5.92 6.98
N VAL A 74 14.45 -6.16 5.83
CA VAL A 74 13.04 -6.57 5.81
C VAL A 74 12.90 -7.96 6.46
N ALA A 75 13.78 -8.89 6.07
CA ALA A 75 13.78 -10.23 6.63
C ALA A 75 14.11 -10.22 8.14
N LEU A 76 15.12 -9.44 8.55
CA LEU A 76 15.49 -9.29 9.96
C LEU A 76 14.34 -8.72 10.80
N LEU A 77 13.66 -7.67 10.32
CA LEU A 77 12.54 -7.08 11.05
C LEU A 77 11.36 -8.05 11.20
N ILE A 78 11.07 -8.82 10.15
CA ILE A 78 10.03 -9.86 10.19
C ILE A 78 10.43 -10.96 11.18
N GLU A 79 11.68 -11.44 11.17
CA GLU A 79 12.19 -12.47 12.08
C GLU A 79 12.18 -12.00 13.55
N ASP A 80 12.67 -10.81 13.84
CA ASP A 80 12.78 -10.30 15.21
C ASP A 80 11.42 -9.85 15.80
N ASN A 81 10.39 -9.66 14.95
CA ASN A 81 9.04 -9.26 15.36
C ASN A 81 7.98 -10.31 14.99
N GLN A 82 8.36 -11.59 14.97
CA GLN A 82 7.45 -12.69 14.61
C GLN A 82 6.15 -12.69 15.43
N ASP A 83 6.20 -12.33 16.71
CA ASP A 83 5.03 -12.34 17.59
C ASP A 83 3.90 -11.41 17.09
N ILE A 84 4.21 -10.19 16.64
CA ILE A 84 3.21 -9.27 16.09
C ILE A 84 2.98 -9.51 14.60
N TRP A 85 4.01 -9.96 13.86
CA TRP A 85 3.89 -10.29 12.45
C TRP A 85 2.90 -11.43 12.21
N GLN A 86 3.00 -12.50 13.00
CA GLN A 86 2.06 -13.62 12.93
C GLN A 86 0.65 -13.22 13.36
N GLN A 87 0.49 -12.29 14.31
CA GLN A 87 -0.83 -11.74 14.65
C GLN A 87 -1.45 -10.98 13.47
N LEU A 88 -0.65 -10.23 12.70
CA LEU A 88 -1.12 -9.54 11.50
C LEU A 88 -1.56 -10.54 10.41
N LEU A 89 -0.72 -11.54 10.09
CA LEU A 89 -1.06 -12.51 9.05
C LEU A 89 -2.29 -13.36 9.42
N HIS A 90 -2.42 -13.72 10.70
CA HIS A 90 -3.55 -14.48 11.24
C HIS A 90 -4.61 -13.58 11.88
N ASN A 91 -4.80 -12.36 11.36
CA ASN A 91 -5.83 -11.47 11.85
C ASN A 91 -7.22 -12.13 11.70
N PRO A 92 -8.13 -12.02 12.69
CA PRO A 92 -9.45 -12.66 12.62
C PRO A 92 -10.27 -12.32 11.38
N PHE A 93 -10.16 -11.09 10.87
CA PHE A 93 -10.82 -10.70 9.62
C PHE A 93 -10.26 -11.45 8.41
N VAL A 94 -8.93 -11.53 8.32
CA VAL A 94 -8.22 -12.26 7.25
C VAL A 94 -8.54 -13.75 7.31
N GLU A 95 -8.57 -14.35 8.50
CA GLU A 95 -8.99 -15.75 8.69
C GLU A 95 -10.45 -15.99 8.24
N ALA A 96 -11.33 -15.03 8.52
CA ALA A 96 -12.71 -15.11 8.05
C ALA A 96 -12.81 -15.04 6.52
N MET A 97 -11.97 -14.23 5.86
CA MET A 97 -11.91 -14.13 4.39
C MET A 97 -11.51 -15.46 3.71
N LYS A 98 -10.75 -16.34 4.38
CA LYS A 98 -10.37 -17.66 3.85
C LYS A 98 -11.56 -18.61 3.70
N THR A 99 -12.56 -18.49 4.57
CA THR A 99 -13.67 -19.46 4.66
C THR A 99 -15.02 -18.90 4.26
N ALA A 100 -15.17 -17.57 4.20
CA ALA A 100 -16.39 -16.90 3.81
C ALA A 100 -16.65 -17.01 2.29
N GLY A 101 -17.88 -17.40 1.94
CA GLY A 101 -18.36 -17.35 0.56
C GLY A 101 -18.89 -15.96 0.17
N PRO A 102 -19.26 -15.76 -1.12
CA PRO A 102 -19.69 -14.46 -1.65
C PRO A 102 -20.97 -13.90 -1.00
N SER A 103 -21.78 -14.74 -0.34
CA SER A 103 -22.99 -14.35 0.37
C SER A 103 -22.78 -14.01 1.85
N ASN A 104 -21.56 -14.11 2.38
CA ASN A 104 -21.27 -13.76 3.77
C ASN A 104 -21.27 -12.24 3.94
N SER A 105 -22.38 -11.70 4.46
CA SER A 105 -22.54 -10.25 4.62
C SER A 105 -21.54 -9.64 5.61
N THR A 106 -21.16 -10.36 6.68
CA THR A 106 -20.18 -9.84 7.66
C THR A 106 -18.83 -9.57 7.02
N VAL A 107 -18.30 -10.53 6.25
CA VAL A 107 -16.99 -10.37 5.60
C VAL A 107 -17.09 -9.38 4.44
N LEU A 108 -18.17 -9.41 3.67
CA LEU A 108 -18.38 -8.47 2.58
C LEU A 108 -18.50 -7.02 3.06
N ASP A 109 -19.27 -6.76 4.13
CA ASP A 109 -19.44 -5.42 4.70
C ASP A 109 -18.15 -4.94 5.36
N GLY A 110 -17.41 -5.85 6.02
CA GLY A 110 -16.08 -5.58 6.52
C GLY A 110 -15.07 -5.21 5.44
N TYR A 111 -15.12 -5.92 4.30
CA TYR A 111 -14.24 -5.65 3.17
C TYR A 111 -14.56 -4.29 2.53
N LYS A 112 -15.86 -3.98 2.34
CA LYS A 112 -16.31 -2.66 1.89
C LYS A 112 -15.85 -1.54 2.83
N TRP A 113 -15.98 -1.76 4.14
CA TRP A 113 -15.50 -0.81 5.14
C TRP A 113 -13.98 -0.61 5.02
N TYR A 114 -13.23 -1.70 4.87
CA TYR A 114 -11.77 -1.65 4.75
C TYR A 114 -11.33 -0.84 3.53
N GLU A 115 -11.93 -1.08 2.36
CA GLU A 115 -11.59 -0.34 1.13
C GLU A 115 -11.92 1.16 1.24
N ILE A 116 -12.98 1.55 1.96
CA ILE A 116 -13.23 2.95 2.31
C ILE A 116 -12.08 3.53 3.15
N GLN A 117 -11.59 2.78 4.14
CA GLN A 117 -10.47 3.26 4.97
C GLN A 117 -9.14 3.29 4.19
N ASP A 118 -8.93 2.37 3.24
CA ASP A 118 -7.76 2.38 2.36
C ASP A 118 -7.77 3.61 1.43
N TYR A 119 -8.95 4.00 0.92
CA TYR A 119 -9.12 5.27 0.24
C TYR A 119 -8.72 6.46 1.12
N TRP A 120 -9.21 6.50 2.37
CA TRP A 120 -8.86 7.57 3.30
C TRP A 120 -7.37 7.58 3.69
N TYR A 121 -6.73 6.41 3.75
CA TYR A 121 -5.28 6.33 3.91
C TYR A 121 -4.56 7.06 2.76
N CYS A 122 -4.96 6.80 1.51
CA CYS A 122 -4.39 7.46 0.33
C CYS A 122 -4.63 8.99 0.35
N ILE A 123 -5.84 9.44 0.73
CA ILE A 123 -6.15 10.87 0.88
C ILE A 123 -5.29 11.55 1.95
N ARG A 124 -5.06 10.86 3.07
CA ARG A 124 -4.20 11.41 4.14
C ARG A 124 -2.74 11.52 3.69
N LEU A 125 -2.22 10.53 2.97
CA LEU A 125 -0.88 10.61 2.37
C LEU A 125 -0.77 11.81 1.41
N LEU A 126 -1.75 11.98 0.51
CA LEU A 126 -1.82 13.11 -0.42
C LEU A 126 -1.80 14.46 0.32
N ALA A 127 -2.64 14.62 1.34
CA ALA A 127 -2.73 15.86 2.11
C ALA A 127 -1.39 16.19 2.78
N PHE A 128 -0.72 15.16 3.29
CA PHE A 128 0.56 15.29 3.94
C PHE A 128 1.68 15.69 2.94
N ASP A 129 1.74 15.08 1.75
CA ASP A 129 2.74 15.47 0.74
C ASP A 129 2.46 16.88 0.18
N ALA A 130 1.18 17.29 0.13
CA ALA A 130 0.81 18.66 -0.19
C ALA A 130 1.30 19.65 0.88
N GLU A 131 1.19 19.31 2.18
CA GLU A 131 1.73 20.13 3.26
C GLU A 131 3.26 20.24 3.20
N ARG A 132 3.98 19.14 2.93
CA ARG A 132 5.44 19.19 2.72
C ARG A 132 5.82 20.12 1.58
N SER A 133 5.04 20.11 0.49
CA SER A 133 5.33 20.96 -0.68
C SER A 133 5.35 22.45 -0.35
N TYR A 134 4.52 22.90 0.61
CA TYR A 134 4.50 24.27 1.10
C TYR A 134 5.78 24.67 1.85
N SER A 135 6.50 23.69 2.42
CA SER A 135 7.71 23.90 3.20
C SER A 135 9.00 23.77 2.38
N ALA A 136 8.90 23.53 1.06
CA ALA A 136 10.05 23.36 0.18
C ALA A 136 10.98 24.58 0.20
N GLN A 137 12.28 24.36 0.36
CA GLN A 137 13.30 25.41 0.45
C GLN A 137 14.01 25.65 -0.89
N SER A 138 13.73 24.82 -1.90
CA SER A 138 14.29 24.93 -3.24
C SER A 138 13.27 24.58 -4.34
N LEU A 139 13.51 25.05 -5.57
CA LEU A 139 12.65 24.69 -6.72
C LEU A 139 12.71 23.20 -7.04
N ALA A 140 13.87 22.57 -6.80
CA ALA A 140 14.03 21.13 -6.96
C ALA A 140 13.16 20.36 -5.97
N GLU A 141 13.19 20.74 -4.68
CA GLU A 141 12.31 20.18 -3.65
C GLU A 141 10.83 20.41 -3.97
N LEU A 142 10.46 21.64 -4.37
CA LEU A 142 9.07 21.96 -4.70
C LEU A 142 8.57 21.10 -5.86
N ASN A 143 9.34 21.00 -6.95
CA ASN A 143 8.97 20.16 -8.10
C ASN A 143 8.86 18.68 -7.72
N SER A 144 9.78 18.23 -6.88
CA SER A 144 9.81 16.88 -6.32
C SER A 144 8.55 16.59 -5.48
N SER A 145 8.14 17.49 -4.59
CA SER A 145 6.93 17.33 -3.77
C SER A 145 5.64 17.46 -4.59
N LEU A 146 5.57 18.34 -5.58
CA LEU A 146 4.40 18.43 -6.47
C LEU A 146 4.21 17.16 -7.31
N SER A 147 5.31 16.50 -7.70
CA SER A 147 5.24 15.20 -8.35
C SER A 147 4.64 14.13 -7.41
N ASP A 148 5.00 14.14 -6.13
CA ASP A 148 4.43 13.19 -5.14
C ASP A 148 2.93 13.42 -4.96
N VAL A 149 2.51 14.68 -4.82
CA VAL A 149 1.10 15.07 -4.74
C VAL A 149 0.32 14.58 -5.97
N ALA A 150 0.88 14.73 -7.17
CA ALA A 150 0.23 14.25 -8.38
C ALA A 150 0.09 12.72 -8.40
N SER A 151 1.15 12.00 -8.00
CA SER A 151 1.14 10.54 -7.91
C SER A 151 0.14 10.04 -6.86
N ASP A 152 0.20 10.55 -5.63
CA ASP A 152 -0.72 10.18 -4.54
C ASP A 152 -2.17 10.51 -4.89
N GLY A 153 -2.41 11.62 -5.60
CA GLY A 153 -3.73 11.98 -6.11
C GLY A 153 -4.27 10.98 -7.14
N ALA A 154 -3.43 10.49 -8.06
CA ALA A 154 -3.81 9.45 -9.00
C ALA A 154 -4.16 8.14 -8.27
N TYR A 155 -3.40 7.76 -7.25
CA TYR A 155 -3.65 6.56 -6.47
C TYR A 155 -4.92 6.65 -5.61
N ALA A 156 -5.20 7.81 -5.01
CA ALA A 156 -6.45 8.04 -4.31
C ALA A 156 -7.66 7.98 -5.26
N PHE A 157 -7.50 8.47 -6.50
CA PHE A 157 -8.51 8.38 -7.54
C PHE A 157 -8.78 6.92 -7.96
N GLU A 158 -7.74 6.11 -8.14
CA GLU A 158 -7.90 4.67 -8.43
C GLU A 158 -8.59 3.93 -7.26
N SER A 159 -8.22 4.25 -6.02
CA SER A 159 -8.82 3.64 -4.83
C SER A 159 -10.33 3.95 -4.73
N ILE A 160 -10.75 5.20 -4.94
CA ILE A 160 -12.19 5.52 -4.96
C ILE A 160 -12.92 4.84 -6.12
N GLN A 161 -12.28 4.64 -7.27
CA GLN A 161 -12.87 3.88 -8.37
C GLN A 161 -13.12 2.41 -8.02
N VAL A 162 -12.21 1.75 -7.28
CA VAL A 162 -12.43 0.39 -6.76
C VAL A 162 -13.65 0.37 -5.83
N THR A 163 -13.80 1.37 -4.96
CA THR A 163 -14.96 1.42 -4.05
C THR A 163 -16.30 1.71 -4.74
N THR A 164 -16.32 2.52 -5.80
CA THR A 164 -17.56 3.07 -6.38
C THR A 164 -18.02 2.40 -7.67
N SER A 165 -17.10 1.80 -8.43
CA SER A 165 -17.46 1.10 -9.67
C SER A 165 -18.37 -0.10 -9.38
N PRO A 166 -19.35 -0.41 -10.25
CA PRO A 166 -20.24 -1.55 -10.03
C PRO A 166 -19.48 -2.89 -10.07
N PRO A 167 -19.93 -3.91 -9.32
CA PRO A 167 -19.40 -5.26 -9.43
C PRO A 167 -19.47 -5.80 -10.87
N PRO A 168 -18.48 -6.59 -11.33
CA PRO A 168 -17.31 -7.05 -10.58
C PRO A 168 -16.14 -6.05 -10.55
N ALA A 169 -16.22 -4.94 -11.30
CA ALA A 169 -15.12 -3.98 -11.45
C ALA A 169 -14.84 -3.13 -10.18
N GLY A 170 -15.79 -3.07 -9.25
CA GLY A 170 -15.64 -2.43 -7.94
C GLY A 170 -16.69 -2.92 -6.94
N LEU A 171 -16.90 -2.17 -5.87
CA LEU A 171 -17.81 -2.54 -4.77
C LEU A 171 -19.24 -2.01 -4.91
N GLY A 172 -19.50 -1.12 -5.88
CA GLY A 172 -20.80 -0.51 -6.12
C GLY A 172 -21.29 0.40 -4.99
N LEU A 173 -20.39 0.95 -4.18
CA LEU A 173 -20.74 1.88 -3.12
C LEU A 173 -21.13 3.23 -3.70
N ASN A 174 -22.02 3.94 -3.01
CA ASN A 174 -22.32 5.32 -3.36
C ASN A 174 -21.09 6.19 -3.06
N GLU A 175 -20.62 6.94 -4.06
CA GLU A 175 -19.50 7.86 -3.93
C GLU A 175 -19.68 8.82 -2.75
N SER A 176 -20.89 9.34 -2.53
CA SER A 176 -21.15 10.24 -1.40
C SER A 176 -20.97 9.55 -0.05
N VAL A 177 -21.23 8.24 0.05
CA VAL A 177 -20.98 7.48 1.28
C VAL A 177 -19.48 7.34 1.52
N VAL A 178 -18.70 7.02 0.47
CA VAL A 178 -17.24 6.89 0.57
C VAL A 178 -16.58 8.22 0.97
N LEU A 179 -16.95 9.32 0.29
CA LEU A 179 -16.41 10.66 0.52
C LEU A 179 -16.80 11.29 1.86
N ASN A 180 -17.90 10.85 2.48
CA ASN A 180 -18.34 11.35 3.79
C ASN A 180 -18.05 10.39 4.94
N ALA A 181 -17.50 9.20 4.66
CA ALA A 181 -17.13 8.25 5.71
C ALA A 181 -15.99 8.84 6.57
N PRO A 182 -16.08 8.76 7.92
CA PRO A 182 -14.99 9.20 8.75
C PRO A 182 -13.82 8.22 8.70
N ALA A 183 -12.59 8.76 8.72
CA ALA A 183 -11.41 7.98 9.03
C ALA A 183 -11.51 7.43 10.46
N SER A 184 -11.32 6.13 10.61
CA SER A 184 -11.41 5.43 11.89
C SER A 184 -10.31 5.85 12.85
N ALA A 185 -10.52 5.59 14.15
CA ALA A 185 -9.47 5.83 15.15
C ALA A 185 -8.19 5.03 14.85
N ALA A 186 -8.32 3.79 14.38
CA ALA A 186 -7.18 2.97 13.96
C ALA A 186 -6.42 3.60 12.79
N LEU A 187 -7.13 4.05 11.75
CA LEU A 187 -6.52 4.73 10.60
C LEU A 187 -5.84 6.04 11.00
N ASN A 188 -6.50 6.84 11.84
CA ASN A 188 -5.94 8.10 12.32
C ASN A 188 -4.65 7.87 13.11
N GLN A 189 -4.68 6.95 14.07
CA GLN A 189 -3.49 6.58 14.85
C GLN A 189 -2.34 6.10 13.96
N TYR A 190 -2.64 5.28 12.95
CA TYR A 190 -1.63 4.77 12.04
C TYR A 190 -0.97 5.90 11.24
N THR A 191 -1.78 6.68 10.53
CA THR A 191 -1.26 7.74 9.66
C THR A 191 -0.62 8.89 10.44
N ASP A 192 -1.17 9.28 11.60
CA ASP A 192 -0.55 10.28 12.48
C ASP A 192 0.86 9.84 12.91
N PHE A 193 1.03 8.56 13.27
CA PHE A 193 2.35 8.04 13.61
C PHE A 193 3.29 8.03 12.41
N GLN A 194 2.84 7.61 11.23
CA GLN A 194 3.70 7.63 10.03
C GLN A 194 4.13 9.06 9.68
N PHE A 195 3.29 10.05 9.93
CA PHE A 195 3.64 11.46 9.73
C PHE A 195 4.66 11.95 10.74
N VAL A 196 4.50 11.60 12.01
CA VAL A 196 5.51 11.88 13.05
C VAL A 196 6.83 11.19 12.71
N ALA A 197 6.78 9.92 12.27
CA ALA A 197 7.95 9.18 11.82
C ALA A 197 8.67 9.92 10.69
N ALA A 198 7.93 10.32 9.65
CA ALA A 198 8.46 11.02 8.50
C ALA A 198 9.02 12.43 8.78
N LYS A 199 8.56 13.07 9.87
CA LYS A 199 8.98 14.43 10.23
C LYS A 199 10.17 14.43 11.19
N ASP A 200 10.14 13.56 12.19
CA ASP A 200 11.01 13.65 13.36
C ASP A 200 12.17 12.64 13.32
N TYR A 201 12.09 11.62 12.47
CA TYR A 201 13.13 10.60 12.35
C TYR A 201 13.91 10.76 11.05
N ASN A 202 15.06 10.09 10.99
CA ASN A 202 15.84 10.04 9.76
C ASN A 202 15.03 9.37 8.62
N TRP A 203 15.48 9.59 7.39
CA TRP A 203 14.79 9.10 6.19
C TRP A 203 14.64 7.56 6.18
N VAL A 204 15.62 6.82 6.71
CA VAL A 204 15.62 5.35 6.64
C VAL A 204 14.64 4.73 7.62
N VAL A 205 14.54 5.28 8.82
CA VAL A 205 13.53 4.93 9.84
C VAL A 205 12.12 5.28 9.33
N SER A 206 11.98 6.42 8.66
CA SER A 206 10.72 6.86 8.06
C SER A 206 10.23 5.90 6.96
N LEU A 207 11.14 5.41 6.11
CA LEU A 207 10.82 4.42 5.09
C LEU A 207 10.51 3.04 5.70
N ALA A 208 11.16 2.69 6.80
CA ALA A 208 10.90 1.43 7.48
C ALA A 208 9.48 1.34 8.06
N ALA A 209 8.87 2.48 8.43
CA ALA A 209 7.46 2.56 8.85
C ALA A 209 6.46 2.11 7.77
N GLN A 210 6.89 1.97 6.50
CA GLN A 210 6.08 1.51 5.38
C GLN A 210 6.29 0.02 5.07
N ILE A 211 7.27 -0.65 5.68
CA ILE A 211 7.54 -2.07 5.39
C ILE A 211 6.33 -2.96 5.67
N PRO A 212 5.61 -2.83 6.82
CA PRO A 212 4.47 -3.71 7.08
C PRO A 212 3.35 -3.60 6.04
N CYS A 213 3.05 -2.40 5.54
CA CYS A 213 1.97 -2.20 4.57
C CYS A 213 2.29 -2.79 3.19
N ILE A 214 3.55 -2.79 2.79
CA ILE A 214 3.98 -3.38 1.52
C ILE A 214 4.07 -4.90 1.66
N GLN A 215 4.79 -5.39 2.68
CA GLN A 215 5.10 -6.81 2.81
C GLN A 215 3.86 -7.62 3.19
N SER A 216 3.09 -7.18 4.18
CA SER A 216 1.98 -7.99 4.71
C SER A 216 0.89 -8.24 3.68
N TYR A 217 0.66 -7.29 2.76
CA TYR A 217 -0.34 -7.45 1.70
C TYR A 217 -0.02 -8.64 0.81
N TYR A 218 1.25 -8.82 0.42
CA TYR A 218 1.68 -10.00 -0.33
C TYR A 218 1.46 -11.29 0.45
N TYR A 219 1.92 -11.35 1.71
CA TYR A 219 1.85 -12.58 2.50
C TYR A 219 0.41 -12.98 2.82
N ILE A 220 -0.44 -12.00 3.16
CA ILE A 220 -1.88 -12.21 3.36
C ILE A 220 -2.54 -12.67 2.05
N ALA A 221 -2.24 -12.02 0.91
CA ALA A 221 -2.78 -12.41 -0.39
C ALA A 221 -2.32 -13.81 -0.81
N GLN A 222 -1.05 -14.14 -0.60
CA GLN A 222 -0.50 -15.47 -0.88
C GLN A 222 -1.22 -16.54 -0.05
N GLU A 223 -1.41 -16.29 1.24
CA GLU A 223 -2.12 -17.23 2.10
C GLU A 223 -3.59 -17.38 1.68
N LEU A 224 -4.29 -16.28 1.40
CA LEU A 224 -5.65 -16.31 0.89
C LEU A 224 -5.75 -17.06 -0.45
N ALA A 225 -4.82 -16.85 -1.38
CA ALA A 225 -4.81 -17.57 -2.66
C ALA A 225 -4.61 -19.09 -2.48
N ASN A 226 -3.81 -19.50 -1.50
CA ASN A 226 -3.50 -20.91 -1.25
C ASN A 226 -4.60 -21.62 -0.43
N MET A 227 -5.24 -20.91 0.49
CA MET A 227 -6.09 -21.50 1.54
C MET A 227 -7.57 -21.16 1.41
N SER A 228 -7.97 -20.23 0.52
CA SER A 228 -9.37 -19.83 0.40
C SER A 228 -10.25 -20.95 -0.14
N SER A 229 -11.40 -21.15 0.49
CA SER A 229 -12.42 -22.10 0.02
C SER A 229 -13.24 -21.55 -1.16
N PHE A 230 -13.22 -20.23 -1.37
CA PHE A 230 -13.98 -19.53 -2.39
C PHE A 230 -13.08 -18.53 -3.11
N THR A 231 -13.09 -18.57 -4.45
CA THR A 231 -12.30 -17.67 -5.31
C THR A 231 -13.19 -16.72 -6.13
N ASP A 232 -14.51 -16.78 -5.94
CA ASP A 232 -15.54 -16.00 -6.63
C ASP A 232 -16.07 -14.83 -5.77
N THR A 233 -15.30 -14.44 -4.76
CA THR A 233 -15.63 -13.32 -3.87
C THR A 233 -15.02 -12.02 -4.38
N LEU A 234 -15.65 -10.88 -4.06
CA LEU A 234 -15.15 -9.57 -4.52
C LEU A 234 -13.71 -9.30 -4.03
N TRP A 235 -13.40 -9.63 -2.77
CA TRP A 235 -12.05 -9.44 -2.24
C TRP A 235 -11.01 -10.35 -2.90
N TYR A 236 -11.41 -11.54 -3.39
CA TYR A 236 -10.46 -12.40 -4.08
C TYR A 236 -10.01 -11.74 -5.40
N GLU A 237 -10.96 -11.28 -6.20
CA GLU A 237 -10.64 -10.64 -7.49
C GLU A 237 -10.00 -9.25 -7.31
N GLN A 238 -10.50 -8.44 -6.38
CA GLN A 238 -10.13 -7.03 -6.26
C GLN A 238 -8.93 -6.78 -5.34
N TRP A 239 -8.65 -7.68 -4.39
CA TRP A 239 -7.60 -7.50 -3.40
C TRP A 239 -6.56 -8.62 -3.41
N VAL A 240 -6.98 -9.89 -3.45
CA VAL A 240 -6.03 -11.02 -3.41
C VAL A 240 -5.19 -11.02 -4.70
N LEU A 241 -5.82 -11.12 -5.87
CA LEU A 241 -5.08 -11.22 -7.14
C LEU A 241 -4.12 -10.05 -7.38
N PRO A 242 -4.51 -8.77 -7.15
CA PRO A 242 -3.58 -7.64 -7.29
C PRO A 242 -2.41 -7.65 -6.31
N ASN A 243 -2.51 -8.33 -5.17
CA ASN A 243 -1.42 -8.32 -4.18
C ASN A 243 -0.49 -9.55 -4.29
N LEU A 244 -0.73 -10.47 -5.22
CA LEU A 244 0.08 -11.69 -5.42
C LEU A 244 1.39 -11.50 -6.18
N ASP A 245 1.64 -10.34 -6.77
CA ASP A 245 2.86 -10.09 -7.52
C ASP A 245 4.05 -9.81 -6.60
N TYR A 246 4.89 -10.83 -6.31
CA TYR A 246 6.07 -10.62 -5.46
C TYR A 246 7.04 -9.54 -5.99
N SER A 247 7.03 -9.25 -7.29
CA SER A 247 8.02 -8.34 -7.90
C SER A 247 7.92 -6.91 -7.38
N TYR A 248 6.80 -6.50 -6.77
CA TYR A 248 6.72 -5.18 -6.12
C TYR A 248 7.43 -5.11 -4.77
N LEU A 249 7.75 -6.24 -4.14
CA LEU A 249 8.51 -6.31 -2.89
C LEU A 249 10.02 -6.16 -3.13
N GLU A 250 10.51 -6.70 -4.24
CA GLU A 250 11.94 -6.80 -4.55
C GLU A 250 12.67 -5.45 -4.47
N PRO A 251 12.14 -4.34 -5.05
CA PRO A 251 12.78 -3.03 -4.95
C PRO A 251 12.95 -2.52 -3.52
N GLN A 252 12.01 -2.83 -2.61
CA GLN A 252 12.14 -2.44 -1.21
C GLN A 252 13.29 -3.19 -0.53
N ILE A 253 13.36 -4.50 -0.77
CA ILE A 253 14.41 -5.35 -0.20
C ILE A 253 15.77 -4.94 -0.76
N ASP A 254 15.88 -4.75 -2.07
CA ASP A 254 17.11 -4.31 -2.74
C ASP A 254 17.59 -2.97 -2.19
N PHE A 255 16.67 -2.03 -2.02
CA PHE A 255 16.96 -0.72 -1.45
C PHE A 255 17.57 -0.83 -0.06
N PHE A 256 16.97 -1.60 0.84
CA PHE A 256 17.52 -1.73 2.20
C PHE A 256 18.83 -2.51 2.22
N ILE A 257 19.00 -3.57 1.42
CA ILE A 257 20.29 -4.28 1.33
C ILE A 257 21.41 -3.34 0.87
N ALA A 258 21.15 -2.52 -0.14
CA ALA A 258 22.13 -1.56 -0.64
C ALA A 258 22.49 -0.49 0.41
N ASN A 259 21.57 -0.20 1.33
CA ASN A 259 21.72 0.79 2.40
C ASN A 259 22.14 0.20 3.75
N TYR A 260 22.67 -1.04 3.78
CA TYR A 260 23.11 -1.73 5.01
C TYR A 260 23.93 -0.86 5.97
N ASP A 261 24.97 -0.21 5.44
CA ASP A 261 25.87 0.59 6.26
C ASP A 261 25.20 1.81 6.91
N TYR A 262 24.10 2.29 6.35
CA TYR A 262 23.31 3.37 6.93
C TYR A 262 22.36 2.88 8.01
N TRP A 263 21.53 1.88 7.72
CA TRP A 263 20.45 1.53 8.65
C TRP A 263 20.90 0.68 9.84
N LYS A 264 22.03 -0.03 9.74
CA LYS A 264 22.49 -0.93 10.81
C LYS A 264 22.68 -0.23 12.16
N GLU A 265 23.03 1.05 12.15
CA GLU A 265 23.19 1.86 13.37
C GLU A 265 21.85 2.29 13.98
N TYR A 266 20.77 2.25 13.21
CA TYR A 266 19.41 2.62 13.64
C TYR A 266 18.51 1.40 13.84
N TYR A 267 19.06 0.18 13.81
CA TYR A 267 18.26 -1.05 13.78
C TYR A 267 17.27 -1.15 14.95
N GLU A 268 17.67 -0.74 16.16
CA GLU A 268 16.81 -0.76 17.34
C GLU A 268 15.58 0.17 17.15
N ASP A 269 15.80 1.41 16.71
CA ASP A 269 14.73 2.37 16.43
C ASP A 269 13.82 1.87 15.30
N ILE A 270 14.43 1.32 14.24
CA ILE A 270 13.71 0.76 13.11
C ILE A 270 12.82 -0.41 13.54
N THR A 271 13.31 -1.30 14.42
CA THR A 271 12.51 -2.40 14.99
C THR A 271 11.29 -1.88 15.73
N LEU A 272 11.43 -0.84 16.55
CA LEU A 272 10.30 -0.24 17.28
C LEU A 272 9.26 0.36 16.33
N ILE A 273 9.73 1.04 15.28
CA ILE A 273 8.88 1.66 14.26
C ILE A 273 8.16 0.59 13.42
N PHE A 274 8.86 -0.45 13.00
CA PHE A 274 8.28 -1.60 12.31
C PHE A 274 7.19 -2.24 13.17
N ARG A 275 7.48 -2.54 14.43
CA ARG A 275 6.52 -3.15 15.37
C ARG A 275 5.25 -2.31 15.51
N LYS A 276 5.39 -0.98 15.63
CA LYS A 276 4.26 -0.06 15.73
C LYS A 276 3.44 0.01 14.43
N ALA A 277 4.10 0.01 13.27
CA ALA A 277 3.42 -0.05 11.98
C ALA A 277 2.67 -1.38 11.79
N THR A 278 3.27 -2.52 12.15
CA THR A 278 2.62 -3.84 12.09
C THR A 278 1.39 -3.91 12.99
N LEU A 279 1.48 -3.38 14.22
CA LEU A 279 0.33 -3.29 15.12
C LEU A 279 -0.78 -2.38 14.55
N SER A 280 -0.39 -1.30 13.87
CA SER A 280 -1.35 -0.37 13.26
C SER A 280 -2.10 -1.02 12.09
N GLU A 281 -1.41 -1.79 11.24
CA GLU A 281 -2.05 -2.60 10.20
C GLU A 281 -2.98 -3.66 10.80
N TYR A 282 -2.53 -4.36 11.85
CA TYR A 282 -3.36 -5.34 12.55
C TYR A 282 -4.66 -4.71 13.05
N ASN A 283 -4.58 -3.53 13.67
CA ASN A 283 -5.75 -2.82 14.19
C ASN A 283 -6.71 -2.37 13.07
N LEU A 284 -6.18 -1.99 11.90
CA LEU A 284 -7.00 -1.62 10.75
C LEU A 284 -7.80 -2.83 10.23
N TRP A 285 -7.14 -3.97 10.04
CA TRP A 285 -7.81 -5.23 9.69
C TRP A 285 -8.79 -5.70 10.75
N GLN A 286 -8.42 -5.58 12.04
CA GLN A 286 -9.28 -5.99 13.15
C GLN A 286 -10.59 -5.18 13.19
N THR A 287 -10.51 -3.89 12.87
CA THR A 287 -11.69 -3.00 12.82
C THR A 287 -12.63 -3.39 11.67
N ALA A 288 -12.10 -3.93 10.56
CA ALA A 288 -12.91 -4.42 9.44
C ALA A 288 -13.80 -5.61 9.82
N PHE A 289 -13.49 -6.37 10.87
CA PHE A 289 -14.35 -7.47 11.32
C PHE A 289 -15.59 -7.01 12.09
N GLN A 290 -15.53 -5.80 12.66
CA GLN A 290 -16.64 -5.16 13.36
C GLN A 290 -16.67 -3.69 12.94
N PRO A 291 -16.96 -3.43 11.66
CA PRO A 291 -16.96 -2.07 11.16
C PRO A 291 -18.05 -1.33 11.92
N GLY A 292 -17.70 -0.19 12.53
CA GLY A 292 -18.72 0.73 13.03
C GLY A 292 -19.69 1.10 11.89
N ASN A 293 -20.88 1.59 12.23
CA ASN A 293 -21.89 1.92 11.21
C ASN A 293 -21.31 2.84 10.12
N LEU A 294 -21.18 2.32 8.90
CA LEU A 294 -21.09 3.13 7.69
C LEU A 294 -22.43 3.85 7.59
N SER A 295 -22.45 5.14 7.93
CA SER A 295 -23.68 5.92 7.88
C SER A 295 -24.17 5.92 6.42
N THR A 296 -25.32 5.29 6.18
CA THR A 296 -25.96 5.12 4.87
C THR A 296 -26.38 6.45 4.26
#